data_AF-A0AAU2RC24-F1
#
_entry.id   AF-A0AAU2RC24-F1
#
_cell.length_a   1.000
_cell.length_b   1.000
_cell.length_c   1.000
_cell.angle_alpha   90.00
_cell.angle_beta   90.00
_cell.angle_gamma   90.00
#
_symmetry.space_group_name_H-M   'P 1'
#
loop_
_entity.id
_entity.type
_entity.pdbx_description
1 polymer ?
#
loop_
_entity_poly.entity_id
_entity_poly.type
_entity_poly.pdbx_seq_one_letter_code
_entity_poly.pdbx_strand_id
1 'polypeptide(L)'
;MAGNNMDGLSVTYDALDITATKIANEARDLEQDLQELKRLVENSVQYWEGEAQDTFKVKLERWDKEATDIHTALTGIGHVVATAGGTYMEGDKKGASYLQ
;
A
#
# COMPACT_ATOMS: atom_id res chain seq x y z
N MET A 1 -17.18 -2.67 36.53
CA MET A 1 -16.73 -3.62 35.49
C MET A 1 -16.25 -2.86 34.26
N ALA A 2 -15.11 -2.17 34.35
CA ALA A 2 -14.57 -1.32 33.28
C ALA A 2 -13.26 -1.86 32.65
N GLY A 3 -12.60 -2.84 33.27
CA GLY A 3 -11.31 -3.37 32.80
C GLY A 3 -11.36 -4.20 31.51
N ASN A 4 -12.48 -4.88 31.24
CA ASN A 4 -12.57 -5.82 30.12
C ASN A 4 -12.63 -5.14 28.73
N ASN A 5 -13.08 -3.88 28.68
CA ASN A 5 -13.20 -3.13 27.43
C ASN A 5 -11.87 -2.48 27.03
N MET A 6 -11.03 -2.09 28.00
CA MET A 6 -9.70 -1.52 27.71
C MET A 6 -8.73 -2.57 27.17
N ASP A 7 -8.74 -3.79 27.72
CA ASP A 7 -7.93 -4.90 27.18
C ASP A 7 -8.32 -5.26 25.74
N GLY A 8 -9.62 -5.31 25.45
CA GLY A 8 -10.10 -5.56 24.08
C GLY A 8 -9.70 -4.46 23.10
N LEU A 9 -9.75 -3.19 23.54
CA LEU A 9 -9.27 -2.05 22.75
C LEU A 9 -7.77 -2.18 22.45
N SER A 10 -6.95 -2.45 23.48
CA SER A 10 -5.50 -2.58 23.36
C SER A 10 -5.07 -3.66 22.36
N VAL A 11 -5.67 -4.85 22.45
CA VAL A 11 -5.39 -5.95 21.52
C VAL A 11 -5.78 -5.60 20.08
N THR A 12 -6.87 -4.83 19.92
CA THR A 12 -7.32 -4.39 18.60
C THR A 12 -6.36 -3.35 18.00
N TYR A 13 -5.74 -2.50 18.82
CA TYR A 13 -4.73 -1.53 18.38
C TYR A 13 -3.45 -2.22 17.88
N ASP A 14 -2.91 -3.15 18.66
CA ASP A 14 -1.72 -3.91 18.27
C ASP A 14 -1.97 -4.68 16.97
N ALA A 15 -3.16 -5.27 16.82
CA ALA A 15 -3.55 -5.96 15.59
C ALA A 15 -3.65 -5.02 14.38
N LEU A 16 -4.14 -3.78 14.56
CA LEU A 16 -4.26 -2.80 13.49
C LEU A 16 -2.87 -2.30 13.04
N ASP A 17 -1.98 -1.98 13.98
CA ASP A 17 -0.63 -1.50 13.68
C ASP A 17 0.25 -2.57 13.00
N ILE A 18 0.13 -3.82 13.45
CA ILE A 18 0.79 -4.97 12.80
C ILE A 18 0.27 -5.14 11.37
N THR A 19 -1.05 -5.04 11.17
CA THR A 19 -1.66 -5.14 9.84
C THR A 19 -1.21 -3.99 8.94
N ALA A 20 -1.12 -2.77 9.47
CA ALA A 20 -0.61 -1.59 8.77
C ALA A 20 0.80 -1.82 8.24
N THR A 21 1.69 -2.26 9.13
CA THR A 21 3.09 -2.50 8.82
C THR A 21 3.23 -3.60 7.76
N LYS A 22 2.43 -4.67 7.85
CA LYS A 22 2.41 -5.73 6.82
C LYS A 22 1.98 -5.21 5.46
N ILE A 23 0.89 -4.45 5.38
CA ILE A 23 0.42 -3.88 4.12
C ILE A 23 1.45 -2.92 3.53
N ALA A 24 2.11 -2.10 4.36
CA ALA A 24 3.16 -1.19 3.89
C ALA A 24 4.36 -1.95 3.31
N ASN A 25 4.75 -3.07 3.94
CA ASN A 25 5.80 -3.94 3.42
C ASN A 25 5.40 -4.62 2.11
N GLU A 26 4.20 -5.22 2.03
CA GLU A 26 3.69 -5.84 0.81
C GLU A 26 3.56 -4.83 -0.34
N ALA A 27 3.14 -3.60 -0.05
CA ALA A 27 3.08 -2.53 -1.02
C ALA A 27 4.47 -2.19 -1.60
N ARG A 28 5.49 -2.14 -0.72
CA ARG A 28 6.86 -1.86 -1.12
C ARG A 28 7.44 -2.99 -1.97
N ASP A 29 7.18 -4.24 -1.58
CA ASP A 29 7.68 -5.40 -2.29
C ASP A 29 6.99 -5.51 -3.67
N LEU A 30 5.67 -5.24 -3.76
CA LEU A 30 4.96 -5.19 -5.04
C LEU A 30 5.47 -4.08 -5.98
N GLU A 31 5.83 -2.91 -5.44
CA GLU A 31 6.44 -1.84 -6.23
C GLU A 31 7.80 -2.26 -6.81
N GLN A 32 8.61 -2.98 -6.03
CA GLN A 32 9.89 -3.52 -6.53
C GLN A 32 9.67 -4.54 -7.65
N ASP A 33 8.72 -5.45 -7.48
CA ASP A 33 8.37 -6.45 -8.49
C ASP A 33 7.87 -5.79 -9.79
N LEU A 34 7.04 -4.75 -9.69
CA LEU A 34 6.56 -4.00 -10.86
C LEU A 34 7.72 -3.30 -11.59
N GLN A 35 8.67 -2.70 -10.88
CA GLN A 35 9.85 -2.08 -11.48
C GLN A 35 10.76 -3.11 -12.17
N GLU A 36 10.91 -4.30 -11.59
CA GLU A 36 11.68 -5.38 -12.20
C GLU A 36 11.00 -5.90 -13.47
N LEU A 37 9.68 -6.12 -13.42
CA LEU A 37 8.88 -6.49 -14.59
C LEU A 37 9.00 -5.44 -15.71
N LYS A 38 8.96 -4.14 -15.37
CA LYS A 38 9.18 -3.06 -16.35
C LYS A 38 10.48 -3.25 -17.11
N ARG A 39 11.58 -3.45 -16.38
CA ARG A 39 12.91 -3.61 -16.96
C ARG A 39 12.99 -4.84 -17.85
N LEU A 40 12.38 -5.96 -17.44
CA LEU A 40 12.34 -7.17 -18.26
C LEU A 40 11.58 -6.94 -19.57
N VAL A 41 10.45 -6.24 -19.51
CA VAL A 41 9.64 -5.86 -20.67
C VAL A 41 10.42 -4.91 -21.58
N GLU A 42 11.00 -3.84 -21.05
CA GLU A 42 11.82 -2.89 -21.82
C GLU A 42 13.03 -3.57 -22.47
N ASN A 43 13.72 -4.45 -21.75
CA ASN A 43 14.82 -5.24 -22.30
C ASN A 43 14.34 -6.21 -23.39
N SER A 44 13.09 -6.65 -23.38
CA SER A 44 12.57 -7.53 -24.44
C SER A 44 12.36 -6.79 -25.77
N VAL A 45 12.14 -5.47 -25.76
CA VAL A 45 11.91 -4.63 -26.97
C VAL A 45 13.02 -4.78 -28.00
N GLN A 46 14.27 -4.93 -27.55
CA GLN A 46 15.42 -4.99 -28.45
C GLN A 46 15.38 -6.18 -29.43
N TYR A 47 14.50 -7.16 -29.18
CA TYR A 47 14.32 -8.34 -30.02
C TYR A 47 13.13 -8.24 -31.00
N TRP A 48 12.35 -7.15 -30.97
CA TRP A 48 11.11 -7.01 -31.74
C TRP A 48 11.30 -5.95 -32.84
N GLU A 49 11.77 -6.36 -34.02
CA GLU A 49 11.88 -5.50 -35.20
C GLU A 49 10.61 -5.57 -36.09
N GLY A 50 10.22 -4.42 -36.68
CA GLY A 50 9.13 -4.33 -37.66
C GLY A 50 7.73 -4.07 -37.07
N GLU A 51 6.69 -4.62 -37.70
CA GLU A 51 5.26 -4.41 -37.35
C GLU A 51 4.92 -4.81 -35.90
N ALA A 52 5.71 -5.71 -35.30
CA ALA A 52 5.56 -6.12 -33.91
C ALA A 52 5.85 -4.99 -32.90
N GLN A 53 6.58 -3.94 -33.31
CA GLN A 53 6.99 -2.84 -32.45
C GLN A 53 5.80 -1.95 -32.03
N ASP A 54 4.85 -1.69 -32.95
CA ASP A 54 3.69 -0.84 -32.63
C ASP A 54 2.71 -1.56 -31.69
N THR A 55 2.47 -2.86 -31.91
CA THR A 55 1.68 -3.68 -30.98
C THR A 55 2.35 -3.76 -29.60
N PHE A 56 3.67 -3.85 -29.56
CA PHE A 56 4.41 -3.86 -28.32
C PHE A 56 4.27 -2.53 -27.55
N LYS A 57 4.42 -1.38 -28.22
CA LYS A 57 4.24 -0.06 -27.60
C LYS A 57 2.88 0.09 -26.93
N VAL A 58 1.80 -0.32 -27.62
CA VAL A 58 0.44 -0.28 -27.05
C VAL A 58 0.32 -1.15 -25.79
N LYS A 59 0.94 -2.35 -25.80
CA LYS A 59 0.96 -3.21 -24.62
C LYS A 59 1.79 -2.64 -23.48
N LEU A 60 2.91 -2.00 -23.79
CA LEU A 60 3.77 -1.34 -22.82
C LEU A 60 3.04 -0.17 -22.14
N GLU A 61 2.36 0.68 -22.91
CA GLU A 61 1.55 1.78 -22.36
C GLU A 61 0.45 1.27 -21.43
N ARG A 62 -0.25 0.20 -21.82
CA ARG A 62 -1.27 -0.42 -20.97
C ARG A 62 -0.67 -0.99 -19.68
N TRP A 63 0.47 -1.66 -19.78
CA TRP A 63 1.18 -2.18 -18.61
C TRP A 63 1.59 -1.05 -17.66
N ASP A 64 2.11 0.07 -18.18
CA ASP A 64 2.56 1.21 -17.36
C ASP A 64 1.39 1.88 -16.62
N LYS A 65 0.22 1.95 -17.29
CA LYS A 65 -1.03 2.39 -16.68
C LYS A 65 -1.45 1.47 -15.53
N GLU A 66 -1.51 0.17 -15.78
CA GLU A 66 -1.93 -0.83 -14.78
C GLU A 66 -0.98 -0.82 -13.57
N ALA A 67 0.33 -0.73 -13.79
CA ALA A 67 1.32 -0.61 -12.72
C ALA A 67 1.12 0.67 -11.88
N THR A 68 0.86 1.81 -12.53
CA THR A 68 0.60 3.09 -11.85
C THR A 68 -0.67 3.04 -11.00
N ASP A 69 -1.73 2.39 -11.51
CA ASP A 69 -3.00 2.24 -10.79
C ASP A 69 -2.80 1.38 -9.52
N ILE A 70 -2.01 0.29 -9.62
CA ILE A 70 -1.65 -0.56 -8.48
C ILE A 70 -0.86 0.23 -7.42
N HIS A 71 0.20 0.95 -7.83
CA HIS A 71 1.00 1.78 -6.92
C HIS A 71 0.13 2.83 -6.20
N THR A 72 -0.78 3.47 -6.94
CA THR A 72 -1.71 4.47 -6.39
C THR A 72 -2.64 3.84 -5.35
N ALA A 73 -3.20 2.67 -5.65
CA ALA A 73 -4.07 1.95 -4.72
C ALA A 73 -3.32 1.57 -3.44
N LEU A 74 -2.11 1.01 -3.56
CA LEU A 74 -1.28 0.63 -2.42
C LEU A 74 -0.90 1.83 -1.54
N THR A 75 -0.49 2.94 -2.16
CA THR A 75 -0.18 4.18 -1.45
C THR A 75 -1.41 4.71 -0.72
N GLY A 76 -2.59 4.64 -1.34
CA GLY A 76 -3.85 5.00 -0.73
C GLY A 76 -4.19 4.15 0.49
N ILE A 77 -4.00 2.82 0.40
CA ILE A 77 -4.22 1.93 1.54
C ILE A 77 -3.22 2.26 2.66
N GLY A 78 -1.94 2.44 2.36
CA GLY A 78 -0.93 2.82 3.34
C GLY A 78 -1.29 4.13 4.08
N HIS A 79 -1.80 5.13 3.35
CA HIS A 79 -2.28 6.38 3.94
C HIS A 79 -3.46 6.15 4.88
N VAL A 80 -4.50 5.43 4.44
CA VAL A 80 -5.69 5.16 5.25
C VAL A 80 -5.32 4.44 6.54
N VAL A 81 -4.43 3.46 6.47
CA VAL A 81 -4.04 2.73 7.68
C VAL A 81 -3.19 3.59 8.62
N ALA A 82 -2.25 4.39 8.10
CA ALA A 82 -1.47 5.33 8.91
C ALA A 82 -2.36 6.40 9.58
N THR A 83 -3.35 6.93 8.87
CA THR A 83 -4.34 7.87 9.43
C THR A 83 -5.21 7.19 10.49
N ALA A 84 -5.67 5.96 10.27
CA ALA A 84 -6.45 5.22 11.27
C ALA A 84 -5.67 5.01 12.57
N GLY A 85 -4.36 4.73 12.50
CA GLY A 85 -3.49 4.65 13.68
C GLY A 85 -3.25 6.01 14.36
N GLY A 86 -3.00 7.07 13.58
CA GLY A 86 -2.65 8.40 14.09
C GLY A 86 -3.83 9.21 14.66
N THR A 87 -4.98 9.24 13.96
CA THR A 87 -6.15 10.04 14.35
C THR A 87 -6.78 9.55 15.66
N TYR A 88 -6.66 8.26 15.98
CA TYR A 88 -7.21 7.71 17.21
C TYR A 88 -6.30 7.88 18.44
N MET A 89 -4.97 7.89 18.26
CA MET A 89 -4.02 8.26 19.33
C MET A 89 -4.24 9.70 19.83
N GLU A 90 -4.59 10.61 18.90
CA GLU A 90 -4.91 11.99 19.21
C GLU A 90 -6.30 12.14 19.86
N GLY A 91 -7.27 11.32 19.42
CA GLY A 91 -8.59 11.20 20.02
C GLY A 91 -8.55 10.68 21.46
N ASP A 92 -7.72 9.69 21.74
CA ASP A 92 -7.58 9.07 23.07
C ASP A 92 -6.83 9.96 24.06
N LYS A 93 -5.78 10.68 23.61
CA LYS A 93 -5.16 11.75 24.42
C LYS A 93 -6.17 12.81 24.85
N LYS A 94 -7.07 13.21 23.95
CA LYS A 94 -8.15 14.15 24.27
C LYS A 94 -9.16 13.51 25.22
N GLY A 95 -9.62 12.28 24.96
CA GLY A 95 -10.52 11.52 25.82
C GLY A 95 -10.01 11.35 27.26
N ALA A 96 -8.75 10.95 27.42
CA ALA A 96 -8.08 10.78 28.70
C ALA A 96 -7.93 12.11 29.46
N SER A 97 -7.72 13.23 28.75
CA SER A 97 -7.65 14.56 29.38
C SER A 97 -9.00 15.06 29.93
N TYR A 98 -10.13 14.50 29.48
CA TYR A 98 -11.47 14.81 30.02
C TYR A 98 -11.84 13.96 31.25
N LEU A 99 -11.06 12.92 31.55
CA LEU A 99 -11.28 11.99 32.66
C LEU A 99 -10.39 12.27 33.88
N GLN A 100 -9.68 13.40 33.91
CA GLN A 100 -8.83 13.85 35.02
C GLN A 100 -9.49 14.96 35.84
#